data_AF-A0AA41PZD8-F1
#
_entry.id   AF-A0AA41PZD8-F1
#
_cell.length_a   1.000
_cell.length_b   1.000
_cell.length_c   1.000
_cell.angle_alpha   90.00
_cell.angle_beta   90.00
_cell.angle_gamma   90.00
#
_symmetry.space_group_name_H-M   'P 1'
#
loop_
_entity.id
_entity.type
_entity.pdbx_description
1 polymer ?
#
loop_
_entity_poly.entity_id
_entity_poly.type
_entity_poly.pdbx_seq_one_letter_code
_entity_poly.pdbx_strand_id
1 'polypeptide(L)'
;MHEVPGKTGRPGRELDPEAGPLAAFAYDLAALRRDAGLTVRQLASRAYLSSGAISTAANGRALPTLEVTRAYVAACGGDVADWEARWGELDAARRNGTELTEPAEPVVSVVPDVSVVPAVSATVLEPVEQPAALAPFVPTSPASADRHSARYAFIPARGLGRRLAAAMAGAAVALTAVLLVLDGDGGDDSAATAGTPAVFLGAPDFAGYCEAAGRGTAVSGSTAYDWHCTDPKGEPPAPAAQDVCMWSYGDERAIDRIADFSDPGSIECWSVTRELGRLDFDAYCRKAGYGRAVQVRDTVYAWYCNGTRGIDSQAACALLYSVTPAVSRFSDYSDPNSWTCHA
;
A
#
# COMPACT_ATOMS: atom_id res chain seq x y z
N MET A 1 12.21 16.85 43.47
CA MET A 1 12.19 16.95 42.00
C MET A 1 10.75 16.72 41.57
N HIS A 2 10.03 17.77 41.18
CA HIS A 2 8.67 17.66 40.63
C HIS A 2 8.80 17.58 39.11
N GLU A 3 8.31 16.49 38.53
CA GLU A 3 8.27 16.28 37.09
C GLU A 3 7.07 17.03 36.50
N VAL A 4 7.34 17.92 35.54
CA VAL A 4 6.29 18.64 34.80
C VAL A 4 5.90 17.77 33.60
N PRO A 5 4.67 17.24 33.50
CA PRO A 5 4.26 16.48 32.35
C PRO A 5 4.18 17.38 31.12
N GLY A 6 4.86 16.95 30.04
CA GLY A 6 4.87 17.60 28.75
C GLY A 6 3.45 17.82 28.23
N LYS A 7 3.18 19.07 27.84
CA LYS A 7 1.91 19.53 27.30
C LYS A 7 1.64 18.84 25.95
N THR A 8 0.97 17.68 25.98
CA THR A 8 0.45 17.04 24.77
C THR A 8 -0.49 18.02 24.07
N GLY A 9 -0.18 18.34 22.81
CA GLY A 9 -1.05 19.16 21.97
C GLY A 9 -2.47 18.61 21.98
N ARG A 10 -3.45 19.51 22.01
CA ARG A 10 -4.88 19.17 21.97
C ARG A 10 -5.11 18.12 20.87
N PRO A 11 -5.75 16.98 21.16
CA PRO A 11 -6.13 16.03 20.13
C PRO A 11 -6.88 16.77 19.04
N GLY A 12 -6.40 16.64 17.80
CA GLY A 12 -7.13 17.16 16.65
C GLY A 12 -8.55 16.61 16.69
N ARG A 13 -9.54 17.43 16.32
CA ARG A 13 -10.89 16.92 16.14
C ARG A 13 -10.83 15.81 15.09
N GLU A 14 -11.22 14.59 15.46
CA GLU A 14 -11.31 13.47 14.53
C GLU A 14 -12.17 13.89 13.34
N LEU A 15 -11.60 13.79 12.15
CA LEU A 15 -12.34 14.07 10.92
C LEU A 15 -13.13 12.81 10.59
N ASP A 16 -14.42 12.96 10.37
CA ASP A 16 -15.25 11.89 9.85
C ASP A 16 -15.10 11.86 8.32
N PRO A 17 -14.42 10.85 7.72
CA PRO A 17 -14.28 10.76 6.28
C PRO A 17 -15.63 10.57 5.57
N GLU A 18 -16.66 10.08 6.27
CA GLU A 18 -18.00 9.85 5.73
C GLU A 18 -18.84 11.15 5.62
N ALA A 19 -18.36 12.27 6.16
CA ALA A 19 -19.07 13.55 6.12
C ALA A 19 -19.10 14.19 4.71
N GLY A 20 -18.39 13.62 3.74
CA GLY A 20 -18.46 13.98 2.32
C GLY A 20 -17.10 14.07 1.63
N PRO A 21 -17.06 14.30 0.29
CA PRO A 21 -15.83 14.24 -0.50
C PRO A 21 -14.70 15.17 -0.02
N LEU A 22 -15.07 16.36 0.48
CA LEU A 22 -14.10 17.30 1.05
C LEU A 22 -13.55 16.84 2.41
N ALA A 23 -14.38 16.18 3.23
CA ALA A 23 -13.97 15.64 4.51
C ALA A 23 -13.02 14.44 4.31
N ALA A 24 -13.34 13.55 3.36
CA ALA A 24 -12.47 12.45 2.94
C ALA A 24 -11.12 12.96 2.43
N PHE A 25 -11.11 13.95 1.54
CA PHE A 25 -9.86 14.54 1.03
C PHE A 25 -8.98 15.12 2.15
N ALA A 26 -9.58 15.81 3.12
CA ALA A 26 -8.85 16.34 4.28
C ALA A 26 -8.39 15.25 5.25
N TYR A 27 -9.18 14.19 5.43
CA TYR A 27 -8.82 13.01 6.20
C TYR A 27 -7.58 12.34 5.60
N ASP A 28 -7.55 12.15 4.29
CA ASP A 28 -6.42 11.56 3.57
C ASP A 28 -5.16 12.43 3.65
N LEU A 29 -5.28 13.77 3.61
CA LEU A 29 -4.12 14.67 3.81
C LEU A 29 -3.58 14.53 5.23
N ALA A 30 -4.46 14.41 6.22
CA ALA A 30 -4.07 14.19 7.60
C ALA A 30 -3.40 12.82 7.79
N ALA A 31 -3.87 11.78 7.09
CA ALA A 31 -3.25 10.45 7.06
C ALA A 31 -1.85 10.51 6.44
N LEU A 32 -1.71 11.07 5.24
CA LEU A 32 -0.41 11.22 4.55
C LEU A 32 0.66 11.89 5.43
N ARG A 33 0.29 12.92 6.21
CA ARG A 33 1.21 13.56 7.16
C ARG A 33 1.57 12.66 8.34
N ARG A 34 0.62 11.89 8.88
CA ARG A 34 0.87 10.92 9.96
C ARG A 34 1.83 9.84 9.49
N ASP A 35 1.63 9.34 8.28
CA ASP A 35 2.44 8.27 7.68
C ASP A 35 3.87 8.76 7.40
N ALA A 36 4.01 10.02 6.97
CA ALA A 36 5.31 10.68 6.87
C ALA A 36 6.00 10.96 8.23
N GLY A 37 5.34 10.70 9.36
CA GLY A 37 5.86 10.94 10.71
C GLY A 37 6.09 12.43 11.03
N LEU A 38 5.45 13.35 10.30
CA LEU A 38 5.71 14.79 10.42
C LEU A 38 4.72 15.46 11.37
N THR A 39 5.23 16.20 12.36
CA THR A 39 4.42 17.17 13.09
C THR A 39 3.98 18.30 12.16
N VAL A 40 2.89 18.99 12.50
CA VAL A 40 2.41 20.18 11.76
C VAL A 40 3.51 21.23 11.57
N ARG A 41 4.39 21.40 12.57
CA ARG A 41 5.51 22.35 12.50
C ARG A 41 6.63 21.87 11.56
N GLN A 42 6.95 20.58 11.58
CA GLN A 42 7.95 20.01 10.66
C GLN A 42 7.45 20.07 9.22
N LEU A 43 6.18 19.71 8.97
CA LEU A 43 5.59 19.81 7.65
C LEU A 43 5.55 21.26 7.16
N ALA A 44 5.12 22.20 8.00
CA ALA A 44 5.12 23.64 7.69
C ALA A 44 6.51 24.12 7.24
N SER A 45 7.56 23.72 7.98
CA SER A 45 8.94 24.05 7.61
C SER A 45 9.39 23.42 6.29
N ARG A 46 9.00 22.17 6.02
CA ARG A 46 9.42 21.42 4.83
C ARG A 46 8.67 21.84 3.57
N ALA A 47 7.41 22.23 3.71
CA ALA A 47 6.56 22.69 2.62
C ALA A 47 6.64 24.22 2.38
N TYR A 48 7.41 24.96 3.19
CA TYR A 48 7.44 26.42 3.18
C TYR A 48 6.06 27.07 3.38
N LEU A 49 5.21 26.42 4.19
CA LEU A 49 3.85 26.86 4.52
C LEU A 49 3.73 27.25 5.99
N SER A 50 2.73 28.05 6.37
CA SER A 50 2.47 28.33 7.78
C SER A 50 1.81 27.12 8.47
N SER A 51 2.04 26.95 9.77
CA SER A 51 1.34 25.90 10.55
C SER A 51 -0.18 26.05 10.50
N GLY A 52 -0.68 27.28 10.37
CA GLY A 52 -2.10 27.57 10.14
C GLY A 52 -2.60 27.09 8.78
N ALA A 53 -1.81 27.26 7.71
CA ALA A 53 -2.13 26.75 6.38
C ALA A 53 -2.18 25.21 6.36
N ILE A 54 -1.20 24.54 6.96
CA ILE A 54 -1.19 23.06 7.09
C ILE A 54 -2.40 22.56 7.87
N SER A 55 -2.71 23.21 9.01
CA SER A 55 -3.87 22.84 9.82
C SER A 55 -5.18 23.11 9.09
N THR A 56 -5.23 24.13 8.24
CA THR A 56 -6.44 24.49 7.48
C THR A 56 -6.66 23.54 6.31
N ALA A 57 -5.60 23.17 5.59
CA ALA A 57 -5.67 22.25 4.45
C ALA A 57 -6.23 20.87 4.85
N ALA A 58 -5.92 20.42 6.08
CA ALA A 58 -6.32 19.11 6.58
C ALA A 58 -7.42 19.18 7.67
N ASN A 59 -8.37 20.13 7.58
CA ASN A 59 -9.48 20.24 8.56
C ASN A 59 -10.88 19.95 8.00
N GLY A 60 -11.00 19.69 6.69
CA GLY A 60 -12.25 19.33 6.02
C GLY A 60 -13.27 20.47 5.87
N ARG A 61 -12.89 21.74 6.11
CA ARG A 61 -13.80 22.90 6.01
C ARG A 61 -13.77 23.61 4.66
N ALA A 62 -12.62 23.58 3.98
CA ALA A 62 -12.43 24.19 2.68
C ALA A 62 -11.41 23.38 1.88
N LEU A 63 -11.61 23.34 0.56
CA LEU A 63 -10.62 22.74 -0.34
C LEU A 63 -9.37 23.63 -0.31
N PRO A 64 -8.18 23.13 0.10
CA PRO A 64 -6.93 23.87 -0.05
C PRO A 64 -6.70 24.27 -1.50
N THR A 65 -5.87 25.27 -1.78
CA THR A 65 -5.50 25.55 -3.18
C THR A 65 -4.68 24.40 -3.76
N LEU A 66 -4.65 24.28 -5.09
CA LEU A 66 -3.85 23.27 -5.77
C LEU A 66 -2.35 23.39 -5.37
N GLU A 67 -1.83 24.61 -5.26
CA GLU A 67 -0.46 24.88 -4.83
C GLU A 67 -0.17 24.40 -3.40
N VAL A 68 -1.08 24.67 -2.46
CA VAL A 68 -0.95 24.18 -1.07
C VAL A 68 -0.99 22.66 -1.04
N THR A 69 -1.86 22.04 -1.84
CA THR A 69 -1.97 20.57 -1.94
C THR A 69 -0.66 19.97 -2.46
N ARG A 70 -0.11 20.49 -3.57
CA ARG A 70 1.18 20.06 -4.14
C ARG A 70 2.31 20.15 -3.12
N ALA A 71 2.45 21.29 -2.46
CA ALA A 71 3.51 21.52 -1.48
C ALA A 71 3.37 20.62 -0.25
N TYR A 72 2.14 20.40 0.23
CA TYR A 72 1.84 19.49 1.35
C TYR A 72 2.26 18.06 1.01
N VAL A 73 1.80 17.56 -0.15
CA VAL A 73 1.99 16.18 -0.59
C VAL A 73 3.46 15.91 -0.89
N ALA A 74 4.13 16.80 -1.63
CA ALA A 74 5.56 16.69 -1.92
C ALA A 74 6.41 16.68 -0.64
N ALA A 75 6.07 17.51 0.36
CA ALA A 75 6.77 17.53 1.63
C ALA A 75 6.53 16.28 2.48
N CYS A 76 5.40 15.59 2.29
CA CYS A 76 5.13 14.29 2.92
C CYS A 76 5.68 13.10 2.12
N GLY A 77 6.18 13.32 0.89
CA GLY A 77 6.66 12.25 0.01
C GLY A 77 5.55 11.48 -0.70
N GLY A 78 4.35 12.04 -0.81
CA GLY A 78 3.26 11.44 -1.58
C GLY A 78 3.34 11.77 -3.08
N ASP A 79 2.55 11.07 -3.89
CA ASP A 79 2.46 11.31 -5.33
C ASP A 79 1.73 12.61 -5.65
N VAL A 80 2.46 13.63 -6.09
CA VAL A 80 1.89 14.94 -6.40
C VAL A 80 0.87 14.86 -7.55
N ALA A 81 1.09 14.03 -8.57
CA ALA A 81 0.22 13.96 -9.74
C ALA A 81 -1.15 13.35 -9.37
N ASP A 82 -1.16 12.29 -8.58
CA ASP A 82 -2.39 11.67 -8.08
C ASP A 82 -3.20 12.64 -7.24
N TRP A 83 -2.53 13.38 -6.37
CA TRP A 83 -3.17 14.37 -5.51
C TRP A 83 -3.70 15.58 -6.29
N GLU A 84 -3.05 15.99 -7.37
CA GLU A 84 -3.55 17.01 -8.28
C GLU A 84 -4.82 16.56 -9.02
N ALA A 85 -4.84 15.31 -9.50
CA ALA A 85 -6.02 14.74 -10.15
C ALA A 85 -7.22 14.70 -9.19
N ARG A 86 -7.00 14.19 -7.97
CA ARG A 86 -8.00 14.18 -6.88
C ARG A 86 -8.52 15.57 -6.54
N TRP A 87 -7.62 16.55 -6.50
CA TRP A 87 -7.97 17.95 -6.27
C TRP A 87 -8.87 18.50 -7.39
N GLY A 88 -8.51 18.22 -8.65
CA GLY A 88 -9.24 18.67 -9.83
C GLY A 88 -10.66 18.09 -9.91
N GLU A 89 -10.81 16.79 -9.61
CA GLU A 89 -12.13 16.13 -9.50
C GLU A 89 -13.01 16.79 -8.45
N LEU A 90 -12.46 17.04 -7.26
CA LEU A 90 -13.19 17.64 -6.15
C LEU A 90 -13.58 19.09 -6.43
N ASP A 91 -12.69 19.88 -7.04
CA ASP A 91 -12.98 21.25 -7.43
C ASP A 91 -14.00 21.31 -8.58
N ALA A 92 -13.94 20.40 -9.55
CA ALA A 92 -14.94 20.26 -10.61
C ALA A 92 -16.32 19.88 -10.05
N ALA A 93 -16.39 18.90 -9.14
CA ALA A 93 -17.62 18.52 -8.46
C ALA A 93 -18.22 19.68 -7.65
N ARG A 94 -17.37 20.48 -7.00
CA ARG A 94 -17.78 21.68 -6.26
C ARG A 94 -18.33 22.78 -7.19
N ARG A 95 -17.69 23.01 -8.34
CA ARG A 95 -18.17 23.96 -9.36
C ARG A 95 -19.48 23.52 -10.00
N ASN A 96 -19.64 22.22 -10.24
CA ASN A 96 -20.86 21.65 -10.84
C ASN A 96 -22.04 21.62 -9.86
N GLY A 97 -21.79 21.75 -8.56
CA GLY A 97 -22.79 21.82 -7.49
C GLY A 97 -23.22 23.22 -7.07
N THR A 98 -22.87 24.28 -7.82
CA THR A 98 -23.27 25.66 -7.50
C THR A 98 -23.44 26.48 -8.77
N GLU A 99 -24.65 26.50 -9.32
CA GLU A 99 -25.11 27.61 -10.16
C GLU A 99 -25.60 28.73 -9.23
N LEU A 100 -24.95 29.90 -9.38
CA LEU A 100 -25.25 31.22 -8.82
C LEU A 100 -25.03 31.46 -7.31
N THR A 101 -23.77 31.77 -6.98
CA THR A 101 -23.49 33.12 -6.42
C THR A 101 -22.21 33.66 -7.03
N GLU A 102 -22.24 34.92 -7.41
CA GLU A 102 -21.22 35.73 -8.08
C GLU A 102 -19.78 35.59 -7.51
N PRO A 103 -18.76 36.03 -8.28
CA PRO A 103 -17.36 35.76 -8.01
C PRO A 103 -16.95 36.24 -6.62
N ALA A 104 -16.15 35.43 -5.93
CA ALA A 104 -15.22 35.97 -4.96
C ALA A 104 -14.33 36.96 -5.72
N GLU A 105 -14.54 38.25 -5.48
CA GLU A 105 -13.65 39.30 -5.95
C GLU A 105 -12.19 38.94 -5.62
N PRO A 106 -11.24 39.29 -6.49
CA PRO A 106 -9.84 39.06 -6.22
C PRO A 106 -9.42 39.96 -5.06
N VAL A 107 -9.23 39.38 -3.87
CA VAL A 107 -8.46 40.04 -2.82
C VAL A 107 -6.99 40.00 -3.24
N VAL A 108 -6.64 40.87 -4.19
CA VAL A 108 -5.29 41.41 -4.29
C VAL A 108 -5.04 42.08 -2.94
N SER A 109 -4.13 41.51 -2.17
CA SER A 109 -3.54 42.19 -1.03
C SER A 109 -2.86 43.44 -1.55
N VAL A 110 -3.56 44.57 -1.51
CA VAL A 110 -2.97 45.89 -1.51
C VAL A 110 -2.02 45.92 -0.32
N VAL A 111 -0.72 45.86 -0.60
CA VAL A 111 0.29 46.33 0.35
C VAL A 111 -0.07 47.77 0.73
N PRO A 112 -0.23 48.11 2.03
CA PRO A 112 -0.28 49.51 2.39
C PRO A 112 1.09 50.11 2.10
N ASP A 113 1.10 51.13 1.24
CA ASP A 113 2.18 52.11 1.19
C ASP A 113 2.35 52.71 2.59
N VAL A 114 3.40 52.28 3.29
CA VAL A 114 4.02 53.04 4.37
C VAL A 114 5.44 53.31 3.94
N SER A 115 5.55 54.25 3.00
CA SER A 115 6.60 55.25 3.10
C SER A 115 6.39 56.02 4.41
N VAL A 116 7.23 55.74 5.42
CA VAL A 116 7.86 56.67 6.38
C VAL A 116 8.23 55.90 7.65
N VAL A 117 9.52 55.60 7.80
CA VAL A 117 10.24 55.73 9.07
C VAL A 117 11.67 56.22 8.78
N PRO A 118 12.19 57.18 9.56
CA PRO A 118 13.43 57.89 9.24
C PRO A 118 14.66 57.02 9.52
N ALA A 119 15.73 57.32 8.79
CA ALA A 119 17.06 56.80 9.04
C ALA A 119 17.51 57.11 10.47
N VAL A 120 17.77 56.06 11.25
CA VAL A 120 18.63 56.14 12.43
C VAL A 120 19.87 55.30 12.18
N SER A 121 20.99 55.98 12.40
CA SER A 121 22.34 55.64 11.96
C SER A 121 22.85 54.27 12.41
N ALA A 122 23.63 53.69 11.51
CA ALA A 122 24.53 52.60 11.77
C ALA A 122 25.46 52.94 12.96
N THR A 123 25.44 52.10 13.99
CA THR A 123 26.56 51.99 14.93
C THR A 123 27.14 50.60 14.76
N VAL A 124 28.44 50.60 14.43
CA VAL A 124 29.32 49.45 14.31
C VAL A 124 29.26 48.60 15.59
N LEU A 125 28.99 47.31 15.45
CA LEU A 125 29.36 46.31 16.45
C LEU A 125 30.10 45.15 15.76
N GLU A 126 31.23 44.85 16.37
CA GLU A 126 32.33 43.96 16.00
C GLU A 126 31.92 42.49 15.71
N PRO A 127 32.80 41.68 15.08
CA PRO A 127 32.50 40.31 14.71
C PRO A 127 32.56 39.37 15.91
N VAL A 128 31.49 38.60 16.14
CA VAL A 128 31.50 37.49 17.09
C VAL A 128 32.06 36.25 16.39
N GLU A 129 33.21 35.78 16.89
CA GLU A 129 33.87 34.53 16.53
C GLU A 129 32.94 33.31 16.66
N GLN A 130 32.93 32.49 15.61
CA GLN A 130 32.31 31.16 15.58
C GLN A 130 33.05 30.19 16.50
N PRO A 131 32.38 29.53 17.48
CA PRO A 131 32.96 28.37 18.13
C PRO A 131 32.91 27.16 17.19
N ALA A 132 34.03 26.45 17.20
CA ALA A 132 34.40 25.34 16.35
C ALA A 132 33.44 24.14 16.37
N ALA A 133 33.49 23.42 15.24
CA ALA A 133 32.83 22.16 14.94
C ALA A 133 32.88 21.13 16.07
N LEU A 134 31.71 20.56 16.39
CA LEU A 134 31.62 19.28 17.07
C LEU A 134 31.70 18.17 16.01
N ALA A 135 32.67 17.28 16.24
CA ALA A 135 33.05 16.17 15.35
C ALA A 135 31.90 15.17 15.08
N PRO A 136 31.94 14.45 13.96
CA PRO A 136 30.96 13.39 13.68
C PRO A 136 31.12 12.22 14.65
N PHE A 137 29.98 11.79 15.21
CA PHE A 137 29.88 10.58 16.02
C PHE A 137 30.05 9.36 15.12
N VAL A 138 31.11 8.58 15.35
CA VAL A 138 31.38 7.30 14.67
C VAL A 138 30.79 6.18 15.53
N PRO A 139 29.72 5.48 15.13
CA PRO A 139 29.34 4.24 15.78
C PRO A 139 30.37 3.16 15.42
N THR A 140 31.06 2.66 16.44
CA THR A 140 31.98 1.52 16.35
C THR A 140 31.17 0.23 16.24
N SER A 141 31.52 -0.55 15.22
CA SER A 141 31.02 -1.90 14.98
C SER A 141 31.56 -2.87 16.03
N PRO A 142 30.73 -3.69 16.70
CA PRO A 142 31.22 -4.90 17.33
C PRO A 142 31.30 -6.03 16.29
N ALA A 143 32.49 -6.61 16.23
CA ALA A 143 32.88 -7.73 15.43
C ALA A 143 32.06 -9.01 15.68
N SER A 144 31.86 -9.75 14.60
CA SER A 144 31.90 -11.21 14.47
C SER A 144 31.36 -12.08 15.63
N ALA A 145 30.28 -12.79 15.33
CA ALA A 145 30.10 -14.15 15.84
C ALA A 145 29.80 -15.09 14.66
N ASP A 146 30.85 -15.82 14.31
CA ASP A 146 30.95 -17.14 13.70
C ASP A 146 29.69 -17.88 13.21
N ARG A 147 29.74 -18.19 11.91
CA ARG A 147 29.69 -19.54 11.32
C ARG A 147 28.66 -20.54 11.87
N HIS A 148 27.62 -20.78 11.06
CA HIS A 148 27.26 -22.14 10.68
C HIS A 148 27.14 -22.26 9.16
N SER A 149 28.19 -22.81 8.55
CA SER A 149 28.19 -23.24 7.15
C SER A 149 27.32 -24.48 6.99
N ALA A 150 26.04 -24.30 6.63
CA ALA A 150 25.26 -25.37 6.02
C ALA A 150 25.46 -25.29 4.50
N ARG A 151 26.39 -26.09 3.99
CA ARG A 151 26.65 -26.26 2.55
C ARG A 151 25.44 -26.95 1.91
N TYR A 152 24.50 -26.20 1.37
CA TYR A 152 23.56 -26.73 0.39
C TYR A 152 24.19 -26.64 -1.00
N ALA A 153 24.65 -27.79 -1.49
CA ALA A 153 25.15 -27.94 -2.85
C ALA A 153 23.97 -27.85 -3.83
N PHE A 154 23.89 -26.72 -4.53
CA PHE A 154 23.04 -26.55 -5.71
C PHE A 154 23.53 -27.51 -6.82
N ILE A 155 22.69 -28.46 -7.23
CA ILE A 155 22.93 -29.29 -8.42
C ILE A 155 22.22 -28.62 -9.61
N PRO A 156 22.94 -28.15 -10.65
CA PRO A 156 22.30 -27.66 -11.86
C PRO A 156 21.88 -28.85 -12.74
N ALA A 157 20.58 -28.99 -12.98
CA ALA A 157 20.06 -29.91 -13.99
C ALA A 157 20.41 -29.37 -15.38
N ARG A 158 21.50 -29.88 -15.97
CA ARG A 158 21.77 -29.71 -17.41
C ARG A 158 21.02 -30.80 -18.17
N GLY A 159 20.20 -30.35 -19.10
CA GLY A 159 19.43 -31.19 -20.00
C GLY A 159 20.29 -32.13 -20.84
N LEU A 160 19.72 -33.29 -21.13
CA LEU A 160 20.18 -34.17 -22.19
C LEU A 160 18.96 -34.57 -23.03
N GLY A 161 18.72 -33.80 -24.08
CA GLY A 161 17.92 -34.29 -25.20
C GLY A 161 18.78 -35.19 -26.07
N ARG A 162 18.32 -36.42 -26.33
CA ARG A 162 18.17 -37.00 -27.69
C ARG A 162 17.79 -38.48 -27.66
N ARG A 163 16.55 -38.72 -28.12
CA ARG A 163 16.08 -39.71 -29.11
C ARG A 163 16.84 -41.04 -29.24
N LEU A 164 16.12 -42.14 -28.96
CA LEU A 164 16.13 -43.33 -29.81
C LEU A 164 14.69 -43.77 -30.07
N ALA A 165 14.43 -44.13 -31.33
CA ALA A 165 13.15 -44.58 -31.87
C ALA A 165 13.16 -46.10 -32.10
N ALA A 166 11.95 -46.63 -32.34
CA ALA A 166 11.59 -47.95 -32.88
C ALA A 166 11.68 -49.15 -31.91
N ALA A 167 10.81 -50.15 -31.94
CA ALA A 167 9.50 -50.41 -32.53
C ALA A 167 9.04 -51.79 -32.00
N MET A 168 7.73 -52.05 -32.05
CA MET A 168 7.07 -53.32 -32.44
C MET A 168 6.00 -53.88 -31.48
N ALA A 169 4.79 -53.95 -32.05
CA ALA A 169 3.86 -55.08 -32.08
C ALA A 169 3.16 -55.56 -30.79
N GLY A 170 1.86 -55.26 -30.74
CA GLY A 170 0.81 -56.29 -30.82
C GLY A 170 0.30 -56.91 -29.52
N ALA A 171 -0.90 -56.51 -29.11
CA ALA A 171 -2.01 -57.43 -28.79
C ALA A 171 -3.28 -56.62 -28.48
N ALA A 172 -4.23 -56.63 -29.42
CA ALA A 172 -5.60 -56.26 -29.14
C ALA A 172 -6.28 -57.42 -28.40
N VAL A 173 -6.79 -57.17 -27.21
CA VAL A 173 -7.79 -58.04 -26.56
C VAL A 173 -8.98 -57.16 -26.25
N ALA A 174 -10.01 -57.29 -27.07
CA ALA A 174 -11.35 -56.84 -26.74
C ALA A 174 -11.92 -57.80 -25.69
N LEU A 175 -12.30 -57.28 -24.52
CA LEU A 175 -13.25 -57.95 -23.65
C LEU A 175 -14.34 -56.96 -23.25
N THR A 176 -15.52 -57.27 -23.76
CA THR A 176 -16.80 -56.61 -23.54
C THR A 176 -17.48 -57.20 -22.30
N ALA A 177 -18.29 -56.36 -21.63
CA ALA A 177 -19.31 -56.67 -20.60
C ALA A 177 -18.77 -56.89 -19.17
N VAL A 178 -19.39 -56.40 -18.09
CA VAL A 178 -20.81 -56.19 -17.79
C VAL A 178 -20.94 -54.99 -16.81
N LEU A 179 -21.90 -54.10 -17.06
CA LEU A 179 -22.43 -53.15 -16.08
C LEU A 179 -23.28 -53.91 -15.05
N LEU A 180 -22.82 -53.98 -13.80
CA LEU A 180 -23.70 -54.23 -12.65
C LEU A 180 -23.80 -52.94 -11.87
N VAL A 181 -24.97 -52.31 -11.99
CA VAL A 181 -25.45 -51.25 -11.11
C VAL A 181 -25.68 -51.89 -9.75
N LEU A 182 -24.86 -51.52 -8.77
CA LEU A 182 -25.20 -51.65 -7.37
C LEU A 182 -25.52 -50.24 -6.88
N ASP A 183 -26.80 -50.01 -6.64
CA ASP A 183 -27.35 -48.89 -5.89
C ASP A 183 -26.72 -48.86 -4.49
N GLY A 184 -25.67 -48.07 -4.36
CA GLY A 184 -25.13 -47.64 -3.08
C GLY A 184 -25.80 -46.32 -2.69
N ASP A 185 -26.99 -46.44 -2.10
CA ASP A 185 -27.63 -45.37 -1.35
C ASP A 185 -26.77 -45.09 -0.11
N GLY A 186 -25.97 -44.02 -0.20
CA GLY A 186 -24.87 -43.74 0.70
C GLY A 186 -24.69 -42.25 0.90
N GLY A 187 -25.74 -41.62 1.44
CA GLY A 187 -25.66 -40.39 2.23
C GLY A 187 -24.97 -39.21 1.54
N ASP A 188 -25.78 -38.35 0.93
CA ASP A 188 -25.42 -36.95 0.68
C ASP A 188 -25.20 -36.23 2.02
N ASP A 189 -24.05 -36.47 2.65
CA ASP A 189 -23.41 -35.48 3.52
C ASP A 189 -22.75 -34.45 2.60
N SER A 190 -23.59 -33.70 1.87
CA SER A 190 -23.25 -32.34 1.43
C SER A 190 -23.23 -31.42 2.64
N ALA A 191 -22.46 -31.78 3.66
CA ALA A 191 -21.83 -30.78 4.50
C ALA A 191 -20.94 -29.99 3.55
N ALA A 192 -21.40 -28.79 3.20
CA ALA A 192 -20.59 -27.79 2.51
C ALA A 192 -19.15 -27.93 3.02
N THR A 193 -18.22 -28.33 2.16
CA THR A 193 -16.80 -28.31 2.47
C THR A 193 -16.48 -26.88 2.84
N ALA A 194 -16.55 -26.57 4.14
CA ALA A 194 -15.96 -25.40 4.73
C ALA A 194 -14.49 -25.51 4.33
N GLY A 195 -14.11 -24.73 3.31
CA GLY A 195 -12.78 -24.85 2.71
C GLY A 195 -11.73 -24.73 3.80
N THR A 196 -10.66 -25.51 3.70
CA THR A 196 -9.47 -25.29 4.52
C THR A 196 -9.12 -23.80 4.44
N PRO A 197 -9.12 -23.08 5.56
CA PRO A 197 -8.87 -21.65 5.53
C PRO A 197 -7.39 -21.38 5.28
N ALA A 198 -7.09 -20.16 4.81
CA ALA A 198 -5.71 -19.73 4.60
C ALA A 198 -4.93 -19.69 5.92
N VAL A 199 -3.61 -19.80 5.85
CA VAL A 199 -2.74 -19.71 7.02
C VAL A 199 -1.79 -18.54 6.84
N PHE A 200 -1.82 -17.59 7.78
CA PHE A 200 -0.87 -16.49 7.81
C PHE A 200 0.53 -17.03 8.18
N LEU A 201 1.51 -16.77 7.31
CA LEU A 201 2.88 -17.24 7.48
C LEU A 201 3.77 -16.17 8.13
N GLY A 202 3.55 -14.90 7.78
CA GLY A 202 4.34 -13.76 8.25
C GLY A 202 4.75 -12.83 7.11
N ALA A 203 5.77 -11.99 7.34
CA ALA A 203 6.33 -11.13 6.29
C ALA A 203 7.28 -11.90 5.35
N PRO A 204 7.43 -11.51 4.08
CA PRO A 204 8.44 -12.06 3.17
C PRO A 204 9.88 -11.68 3.59
N ASP A 205 10.82 -12.60 3.41
CA ASP A 205 12.25 -12.35 3.61
C ASP A 205 12.95 -11.98 2.28
N PHE A 206 12.73 -10.73 1.84
CA PHE A 206 13.39 -10.20 0.64
C PHE A 206 14.92 -10.19 0.76
N ALA A 207 15.45 -9.91 1.94
CA ALA A 207 16.89 -9.82 2.17
C ALA A 207 17.56 -11.18 1.97
N GLY A 208 17.03 -12.23 2.62
CA GLY A 208 17.48 -13.60 2.44
C GLY A 208 17.31 -14.08 1.00
N TYR A 209 16.21 -13.72 0.34
CA TYR A 209 15.97 -14.08 -1.06
C TYR A 209 17.04 -13.50 -1.99
N CYS A 210 17.34 -12.20 -1.86
CA CYS A 210 18.36 -11.53 -2.67
C CYS A 210 19.77 -12.09 -2.41
N GLU A 211 20.10 -12.41 -1.15
CA GLU A 211 21.37 -13.04 -0.79
C GLU A 211 21.49 -14.44 -1.42
N ALA A 212 20.45 -15.27 -1.29
CA ALA A 212 20.42 -16.63 -1.85
C ALA A 212 20.48 -16.64 -3.38
N ALA A 213 19.93 -15.62 -4.03
CA ALA A 213 20.04 -15.43 -5.48
C ALA A 213 21.42 -14.91 -5.93
N GLY A 214 22.29 -14.52 -5.00
CA GLY A 214 23.59 -13.91 -5.29
C GLY A 214 23.48 -12.50 -5.90
N ARG A 215 22.40 -11.76 -5.56
CA ARG A 215 22.02 -10.47 -6.16
C ARG A 215 22.17 -9.27 -5.22
N GLY A 216 22.98 -9.39 -4.17
CA GLY A 216 23.23 -8.31 -3.22
C GLY A 216 22.13 -8.15 -2.18
N THR A 217 21.88 -6.91 -1.75
CA THR A 217 20.90 -6.58 -0.69
C THR A 217 19.52 -6.28 -1.28
N ALA A 218 18.46 -6.52 -0.51
CA ALA A 218 17.12 -6.05 -0.85
C ALA A 218 16.96 -4.55 -0.56
N VAL A 219 16.31 -3.84 -1.47
CA VAL A 219 15.97 -2.41 -1.38
C VAL A 219 14.51 -2.24 -1.76
N SER A 220 13.84 -1.30 -1.10
CA SER A 220 12.46 -0.89 -1.41
C SER A 220 12.36 0.62 -1.57
N GLY A 221 11.21 1.10 -2.03
CA GLY A 221 10.89 2.52 -2.22
C GLY A 221 9.69 2.96 -1.40
N SER A 222 8.74 3.62 -2.05
CA SER A 222 7.50 4.13 -1.47
C SER A 222 6.31 3.19 -1.63
N THR A 223 6.42 2.14 -2.44
CA THR A 223 5.32 1.20 -2.71
C THR A 223 5.74 -0.25 -2.55
N ALA A 224 4.76 -1.12 -2.38
CA ALA A 224 4.94 -2.57 -2.34
C ALA A 224 5.57 -3.14 -3.62
N TYR A 225 5.55 -2.42 -4.74
CA TYR A 225 6.19 -2.84 -6.00
C TYR A 225 7.66 -2.43 -6.12
N ASP A 226 8.15 -1.56 -5.24
CA ASP A 226 9.50 -1.01 -5.35
C ASP A 226 10.57 -1.97 -4.81
N TRP A 227 10.19 -3.15 -4.29
CA TRP A 227 11.14 -4.17 -3.83
C TRP A 227 12.00 -4.69 -4.98
N HIS A 228 13.31 -4.61 -4.85
CA HIS A 228 14.28 -5.16 -5.80
C HIS A 228 15.60 -5.53 -5.10
N CYS A 229 16.41 -6.36 -5.76
CA CYS A 229 17.76 -6.65 -5.30
C CYS A 229 18.75 -5.66 -5.92
N THR A 230 19.80 -5.26 -5.18
CA THR A 230 20.86 -4.40 -5.70
C THR A 230 21.78 -5.17 -6.65
N ASP A 231 21.42 -5.27 -7.93
CA ASP A 231 22.28 -5.91 -8.92
C ASP A 231 23.32 -4.92 -9.49
N PRO A 232 24.63 -5.16 -9.32
CA PRO A 232 25.67 -4.30 -9.91
C PRO A 232 25.75 -4.39 -11.44
N LYS A 233 25.08 -5.34 -12.09
CA LYS A 233 25.14 -5.61 -13.54
C LYS A 233 23.96 -5.02 -14.33
N GLY A 234 23.10 -4.23 -13.68
CA GLY A 234 21.87 -3.66 -14.23
C GLY A 234 20.64 -4.29 -13.59
N GLU A 235 19.60 -3.48 -13.34
CA GLU A 235 18.37 -3.89 -12.63
C GLU A 235 17.72 -5.13 -13.26
N PRO A 236 17.67 -6.29 -12.56
CA PRO A 236 16.69 -7.30 -12.87
C PRO A 236 15.29 -6.74 -12.55
N PRO A 237 14.22 -7.29 -13.17
CA PRO A 237 12.88 -7.00 -12.70
C PRO A 237 12.77 -7.35 -11.20
N ALA A 238 11.98 -6.55 -10.47
CA ALA A 238 11.63 -6.80 -9.08
C ALA A 238 11.28 -8.28 -8.86
N PRO A 239 11.80 -8.95 -7.81
CA PRO A 239 11.34 -10.29 -7.50
C PRO A 239 9.84 -10.21 -7.19
N ALA A 240 9.04 -11.06 -7.84
CA ALA A 240 7.62 -11.13 -7.53
C ALA A 240 7.47 -11.48 -6.04
N ALA A 241 6.69 -10.71 -5.29
CA ALA A 241 6.50 -10.92 -3.85
C ALA A 241 6.03 -12.36 -3.55
N GLN A 242 5.23 -12.96 -4.44
CA GLN A 242 4.84 -14.36 -4.37
C GLN A 242 6.05 -15.32 -4.35
N ASP A 243 7.02 -15.13 -5.23
CA ASP A 243 8.22 -15.98 -5.31
C ASP A 243 9.04 -15.87 -4.02
N VAL A 244 9.12 -14.67 -3.46
CA VAL A 244 9.78 -14.42 -2.18
C VAL A 244 9.02 -15.11 -1.04
N CYS A 245 7.69 -15.08 -1.01
CA CYS A 245 6.90 -15.81 -0.02
C CYS A 245 7.10 -17.33 -0.11
N MET A 246 7.05 -17.91 -1.32
CA MET A 246 7.29 -19.34 -1.53
C MET A 246 8.68 -19.75 -1.03
N TRP A 247 9.69 -18.94 -1.32
CA TRP A 247 11.06 -19.18 -0.87
C TRP A 247 11.22 -19.03 0.65
N SER A 248 10.67 -17.95 1.23
CA SER A 248 10.85 -17.61 2.66
C SER A 248 10.33 -18.69 3.58
N TYR A 249 9.24 -19.35 3.18
CA TYR A 249 8.55 -20.35 4.00
C TYR A 249 8.71 -21.79 3.49
N GLY A 250 9.37 -22.00 2.34
CA GLY A 250 9.50 -23.32 1.72
C GLY A 250 8.14 -23.95 1.38
N ASP A 251 7.13 -23.13 1.08
CA ASP A 251 5.78 -23.55 0.77
C ASP A 251 5.40 -23.10 -0.64
N GLU A 252 5.30 -24.04 -1.58
CA GLU A 252 4.91 -23.80 -2.97
C GLU A 252 3.48 -23.26 -3.11
N ARG A 253 2.69 -23.31 -2.03
CA ARG A 253 1.34 -22.76 -1.97
C ARG A 253 1.28 -21.38 -1.34
N ALA A 254 2.42 -20.80 -0.96
CA ALA A 254 2.46 -19.46 -0.42
C ALA A 254 2.14 -18.42 -1.50
N ILE A 255 1.23 -17.49 -1.19
CA ILE A 255 0.94 -16.31 -1.98
C ILE A 255 1.28 -15.05 -1.18
N ASP A 256 1.57 -13.96 -1.89
CA ASP A 256 1.67 -12.64 -1.30
C ASP A 256 0.30 -11.96 -1.21
N ARG A 257 0.12 -11.14 -0.19
CA ARG A 257 -0.96 -10.17 -0.07
C ARG A 257 -0.36 -8.82 0.29
N ILE A 258 -0.66 -7.80 -0.50
CA ILE A 258 -0.32 -6.41 -0.18
C ILE A 258 -1.46 -5.83 0.65
N ALA A 259 -1.23 -5.61 1.95
CA ALA A 259 -2.25 -5.02 2.83
C ALA A 259 -2.42 -3.52 2.57
N ASP A 260 -1.33 -2.81 2.27
CA ASP A 260 -1.28 -1.40 1.90
C ASP A 260 -0.21 -1.16 0.81
N PHE A 261 -0.65 -0.83 -0.39
CA PHE A 261 0.22 -0.62 -1.54
C PHE A 261 1.26 0.49 -1.32
N SER A 262 0.94 1.51 -0.52
CA SER A 262 1.83 2.62 -0.20
C SER A 262 2.76 2.35 0.98
N ASP A 263 2.69 1.16 1.58
CA ASP A 263 3.64 0.68 2.58
C ASP A 263 4.34 -0.59 2.05
N PRO A 264 5.61 -0.50 1.62
CA PRO A 264 6.37 -1.67 1.18
C PRO A 264 6.49 -2.77 2.25
N GLY A 265 6.37 -2.43 3.53
CA GLY A 265 6.42 -3.37 4.66
C GLY A 265 5.11 -4.12 4.90
N SER A 266 4.03 -3.75 4.21
CA SER A 266 2.69 -4.33 4.41
C SER A 266 2.45 -5.65 3.68
N ILE A 267 3.47 -6.16 2.98
CA ILE A 267 3.38 -7.42 2.25
C ILE A 267 3.34 -8.57 3.26
N GLU A 268 2.30 -9.38 3.14
CA GLU A 268 2.03 -10.55 3.96
C GLU A 268 2.17 -11.81 3.11
N CYS A 269 2.71 -12.89 3.67
CA CYS A 269 2.71 -14.21 3.07
C CYS A 269 1.63 -15.07 3.70
N TRP A 270 0.88 -15.78 2.85
CA TRP A 270 -0.21 -16.67 3.25
C TRP A 270 -0.08 -18.01 2.54
N SER A 271 -0.19 -19.12 3.26
CA SER A 271 -0.37 -20.44 2.67
C SER A 271 -1.84 -20.64 2.33
N VAL A 272 -2.12 -20.97 1.07
CA VAL A 272 -3.48 -21.21 0.59
C VAL A 272 -3.60 -22.62 0.00
N THR A 273 -4.82 -23.12 -0.15
CA THR A 273 -5.10 -24.40 -0.79
C THR A 273 -5.70 -24.24 -2.19
N ARG A 274 -6.41 -23.13 -2.43
CA ARG A 274 -7.07 -22.85 -3.71
C ARG A 274 -7.47 -21.38 -3.86
N GLU A 275 -7.65 -20.99 -5.13
CA GLU A 275 -8.42 -19.80 -5.47
C GLU A 275 -9.93 -20.10 -5.30
N LEU A 276 -10.64 -19.21 -4.60
CA LEU A 276 -12.08 -19.27 -4.40
C LEU A 276 -12.85 -18.63 -5.56
N GLY A 277 -12.25 -17.61 -6.19
CA GLY A 277 -12.77 -16.89 -7.33
C GLY A 277 -12.52 -15.38 -7.23
N ARG A 278 -13.08 -14.62 -8.18
CA ARG A 278 -12.97 -13.15 -8.18
C ARG A 278 -13.65 -12.52 -6.96
N LEU A 279 -13.12 -11.40 -6.49
CA LEU A 279 -13.81 -10.56 -5.52
C LEU A 279 -14.89 -9.71 -6.22
N ASP A 280 -16.16 -10.05 -6.01
CA ASP A 280 -17.29 -9.28 -6.52
C ASP A 280 -17.74 -8.23 -5.49
N PHE A 281 -17.24 -7.00 -5.65
CA PHE A 281 -17.55 -5.89 -4.74
C PHE A 281 -19.05 -5.55 -4.69
N ASP A 282 -19.77 -5.69 -5.80
CA ASP A 282 -21.19 -5.36 -5.89
C ASP A 282 -22.04 -6.44 -5.19
N ALA A 283 -21.69 -7.71 -5.34
CA ALA A 283 -22.27 -8.80 -4.56
C ALA A 283 -21.99 -8.62 -3.06
N TYR A 284 -20.77 -8.21 -2.68
CA TYR A 284 -20.43 -7.92 -1.29
C TYR A 284 -21.28 -6.79 -0.72
N CYS A 285 -21.34 -5.63 -1.39
CA CYS A 285 -22.12 -4.48 -0.92
C CYS A 285 -23.60 -4.82 -0.76
N ARG A 286 -24.19 -5.61 -1.67
CA ARG A 286 -25.57 -6.08 -1.55
C ARG A 286 -25.76 -7.03 -0.38
N LYS A 287 -24.88 -8.03 -0.23
CA LYS A 287 -24.95 -9.03 0.83
C LYS A 287 -24.74 -8.41 2.22
N ALA A 288 -23.91 -7.39 2.32
CA ALA A 288 -23.66 -6.65 3.54
C ALA A 288 -24.73 -5.58 3.85
N GLY A 289 -25.68 -5.32 2.95
CA GLY A 289 -26.74 -4.33 3.14
C GLY A 289 -26.30 -2.88 2.91
N TYR A 290 -25.21 -2.66 2.17
CA TYR A 290 -24.63 -1.34 1.90
C TYR A 290 -24.96 -0.77 0.52
N GLY A 291 -25.89 -1.40 -0.21
CA GLY A 291 -26.31 -0.96 -1.54
C GLY A 291 -25.50 -1.63 -2.66
N ARG A 292 -25.14 -0.86 -3.69
CA ARG A 292 -24.34 -1.34 -4.84
C ARG A 292 -22.89 -0.87 -4.72
N ALA A 293 -21.96 -1.60 -5.33
CA ALA A 293 -20.61 -1.09 -5.47
C ALA A 293 -20.54 -0.02 -6.56
N VAL A 294 -19.71 0.98 -6.32
CA VAL A 294 -19.37 2.05 -7.25
C VAL A 294 -17.86 2.10 -7.34
N GLN A 295 -17.35 2.00 -8.55
CA GLN A 295 -15.94 2.23 -8.86
C GLN A 295 -15.77 3.72 -9.17
N VAL A 296 -14.95 4.42 -8.38
CA VAL A 296 -14.78 5.88 -8.53
C VAL A 296 -13.56 6.26 -9.37
N ARG A 297 -12.57 5.35 -9.51
CA ARG A 297 -11.31 5.52 -10.27
C ARG A 297 -10.75 4.17 -10.73
N ASP A 298 -9.63 4.19 -11.44
CA ASP A 298 -8.98 3.01 -12.02
C ASP A 298 -7.83 2.46 -11.15
N THR A 299 -8.08 2.25 -9.85
CA THR A 299 -7.13 1.55 -8.97
C THR A 299 -7.83 0.53 -8.10
N VAL A 300 -7.07 -0.44 -7.58
CA VAL A 300 -7.57 -1.50 -6.70
C VAL A 300 -8.29 -1.00 -5.44
N TYR A 301 -8.02 0.22 -4.97
CA TYR A 301 -8.67 0.82 -3.80
C TYR A 301 -9.88 1.70 -4.12
N ALA A 302 -10.22 1.87 -5.40
CA ALA A 302 -11.25 2.79 -5.83
C ALA A 302 -12.68 2.22 -5.79
N TRP A 303 -12.94 1.24 -4.92
CA TRP A 303 -14.25 0.60 -4.77
C TRP A 303 -14.95 1.01 -3.48
N TYR A 304 -16.19 1.46 -3.61
CA TYR A 304 -17.00 1.93 -2.49
C TYR A 304 -18.41 1.37 -2.56
N CYS A 305 -18.98 0.98 -1.42
CA CYS A 305 -20.42 0.72 -1.34
C CYS A 305 -21.18 2.04 -1.34
N ASN A 306 -22.16 2.15 -2.24
CA ASN A 306 -22.98 3.34 -2.46
C ASN A 306 -22.16 4.62 -2.75
N GLY A 307 -20.92 4.47 -3.22
CA GLY A 307 -20.03 5.59 -3.59
C GLY A 307 -19.30 6.29 -2.44
N THR A 308 -19.57 5.95 -1.17
CA THR A 308 -18.94 6.63 -0.02
C THR A 308 -18.28 5.68 0.96
N ARG A 309 -18.83 4.47 1.15
CA ARG A 309 -18.36 3.55 2.17
C ARG A 309 -17.21 2.69 1.65
N GLY A 310 -16.05 2.81 2.29
CA GLY A 310 -14.89 1.97 1.97
C GLY A 310 -15.17 0.47 2.14
N ILE A 311 -14.46 -0.36 1.36
CA ILE A 311 -14.60 -1.82 1.38
C ILE A 311 -13.35 -2.46 1.98
N ASP A 312 -13.53 -3.23 3.05
CA ASP A 312 -12.53 -4.17 3.52
C ASP A 312 -12.58 -5.43 2.63
N SER A 313 -11.56 -5.58 1.77
CA SER A 313 -11.48 -6.67 0.81
C SER A 313 -11.31 -8.05 1.46
N GLN A 314 -10.67 -8.13 2.63
CA GLN A 314 -10.55 -9.39 3.38
C GLN A 314 -11.90 -9.82 3.94
N ALA A 315 -12.61 -8.89 4.59
CA ALA A 315 -13.95 -9.15 5.09
C ALA A 315 -14.91 -9.50 3.95
N ALA A 316 -14.73 -8.88 2.78
CA ALA A 316 -15.53 -9.18 1.60
C ALA A 316 -15.29 -10.60 1.07
N CYS A 317 -14.03 -11.05 0.93
CA CYS A 317 -13.74 -12.44 0.58
C CYS A 317 -14.31 -13.42 1.60
N ALA A 318 -14.12 -13.16 2.90
CA ALA A 318 -14.65 -14.01 3.96
C ALA A 318 -16.18 -14.11 3.92
N LEU A 319 -16.87 -12.99 3.72
CA LEU A 319 -18.33 -12.94 3.67
C LEU A 319 -18.89 -13.63 2.42
N LEU A 320 -18.32 -13.39 1.25
CA LEU A 320 -18.82 -13.93 -0.01
C LEU A 320 -18.67 -15.46 -0.05
N TYR A 321 -17.51 -15.96 0.35
CA TYR A 321 -17.17 -17.37 0.23
C TYR A 321 -17.39 -18.18 1.51
N SER A 322 -17.78 -17.55 2.62
CA SER A 322 -18.03 -18.20 3.92
C SER A 322 -16.82 -18.99 4.43
N VAL A 323 -15.61 -18.47 4.22
CA VAL A 323 -14.33 -19.03 4.69
C VAL A 323 -13.61 -17.99 5.55
N THR A 324 -13.01 -18.41 6.67
CA THR A 324 -12.25 -17.48 7.53
C THR A 324 -11.05 -18.20 8.17
N PRO A 325 -9.83 -17.65 8.03
CA PRO A 325 -9.47 -16.49 7.20
C PRO A 325 -9.63 -16.70 5.68
N ALA A 326 -10.23 -15.70 5.05
CA ALA A 326 -10.15 -15.30 3.63
C ALA A 326 -8.77 -14.71 3.29
N VAL A 327 -8.26 -14.83 2.06
CA VAL A 327 -7.19 -13.96 1.53
C VAL A 327 -7.65 -13.25 0.26
N SER A 328 -7.81 -11.93 0.33
CA SER A 328 -8.02 -11.03 -0.80
C SER A 328 -6.67 -10.62 -1.37
N ARG A 329 -6.47 -10.84 -2.66
CA ARG A 329 -5.22 -10.50 -3.37
C ARG A 329 -5.54 -9.83 -4.69
N PHE A 330 -4.97 -8.66 -4.95
CA PHE A 330 -4.92 -8.06 -6.28
C PHE A 330 -3.61 -8.42 -6.96
N SER A 331 -3.62 -8.58 -8.29
CA SER A 331 -2.40 -8.86 -9.06
C SER A 331 -1.84 -7.64 -9.79
N ASP A 332 -2.64 -6.59 -9.95
CA ASP A 332 -2.25 -5.34 -10.62
C ASP A 332 -2.96 -4.16 -9.93
N TYR A 333 -2.19 -3.29 -9.28
CA TYR A 333 -2.68 -2.09 -8.58
C TYR A 333 -3.50 -1.17 -9.50
N SER A 334 -3.14 -1.10 -10.78
CA SER A 334 -3.80 -0.25 -11.79
C SER A 334 -5.01 -0.93 -12.44
N ASP A 335 -5.24 -2.23 -12.20
CA ASP A 335 -6.48 -2.89 -12.61
C ASP A 335 -7.41 -3.06 -11.40
N PRO A 336 -8.47 -2.22 -11.29
CA PRO A 336 -9.45 -2.31 -10.21
C PRO A 336 -10.18 -3.66 -10.15
N ASN A 337 -10.12 -4.48 -11.20
CA ASN A 337 -10.78 -5.77 -11.27
C ASN A 337 -9.82 -6.96 -11.11
N SER A 338 -8.57 -6.73 -10.74
CA SER A 338 -7.55 -7.77 -10.55
C SER A 338 -7.65 -8.53 -9.21
N TRP A 339 -8.69 -8.25 -8.43
CA TRP A 339 -8.91 -8.88 -7.12
C TRP A 339 -9.44 -10.31 -7.23
N THR A 340 -8.79 -11.21 -6.48
CA THR A 340 -9.15 -12.61 -6.30
C THR A 340 -9.18 -12.95 -4.82
N CYS A 341 -9.98 -13.95 -4.45
CA CYS A 341 -10.09 -14.50 -3.11
C CYS A 341 -9.46 -15.89 -3.06
N HIS A 342 -8.77 -16.21 -1.98
CA HIS A 342 -8.06 -17.48 -1.76
C HIS A 342 -8.33 -18.04 -0.37
N ALA A 343 -8.19 -19.35 -0.22
CA ALA A 343 -8.30 -20.10 1.04
C ALA A 343 -7.31 -21.26 1.06
#